data_AF-Q0G813-F1
#
_entry.id   AF-Q0G813-F1
#
_cell.length_a   1.000
_cell.length_b   1.000
_cell.length_c   1.000
_cell.angle_alpha   90.00
_cell.angle_beta   90.00
_cell.angle_gamma   90.00
#
_symmetry.space_group_name_H-M   'P 1'
#
loop_
_entity.id
_entity.type
_entity.pdbx_description
1 polymer ?
#
loop_
_entity_poly.entity_id
_entity_poly.type
_entity_poly.pdbx_seq_one_letter_code
_entity_poly.pdbx_strand_id
1 'polypeptide(L)'
;MIYIVLNIVPILAATIASLFFGAAVSKAVPSSGVAGRRSIGFIATVFLAEFWLCSILAGALILAPPEAGEWTMALGSAVVIWIGFVVPALVVTLGYRGVPAGRIALHCAHWFGAMLIMALVLKTIGLVPPPGAPGSGG
;
A
#
# COMPACT_ATOMS: atom_id res chain seq x y z
N MET A 1 5.04 8.28 14.94
CA MET A 1 6.26 8.38 14.09
C MET A 1 7.35 7.41 14.54
N ILE A 2 7.64 7.26 15.85
CA ILE A 2 8.66 6.31 16.35
C ILE A 2 8.45 4.87 15.87
N TYR A 3 7.19 4.42 15.72
CA TYR A 3 6.87 3.10 15.22
C TYR A 3 7.44 2.82 13.82
N ILE A 4 7.62 3.84 12.97
CA ILE A 4 8.20 3.65 11.62
C ILE A 4 9.65 3.19 11.75
N VAL A 5 10.40 3.78 12.69
CA VAL A 5 11.79 3.40 12.96
C VAL A 5 11.84 1.99 13.56
N LEU A 6 10.97 1.68 14.53
CA LEU A 6 10.90 0.36 15.14
C LEU A 6 10.53 -0.75 14.14
N ASN A 7 9.74 -0.41 13.13
CA ASN A 7 9.23 -1.34 12.13
C ASN A 7 9.85 -1.12 10.75
N ILE A 8 11.05 -0.53 10.69
CA ILE A 8 11.67 -0.19 9.40
C ILE A 8 11.89 -1.43 8.53
N VAL A 9 12.25 -2.57 9.14
CA VAL A 9 12.47 -3.84 8.45
C VAL A 9 11.18 -4.38 7.82
N PRO A 10 10.07 -4.62 8.56
CA PRO A 10 8.82 -5.07 7.95
C PRO A 10 8.27 -4.08 6.91
N ILE A 11 8.39 -2.76 7.16
CA ILE A 11 7.94 -1.73 6.22
C ILE A 11 8.74 -1.80 4.91
N LEU A 12 10.08 -1.87 4.98
CA LEU A 12 10.92 -1.98 3.79
C LEU A 12 10.67 -3.30 3.04
N ALA A 13 10.51 -4.41 3.75
CA ALA A 13 10.20 -5.69 3.14
C ALA A 13 8.87 -5.66 2.38
N ALA A 14 7.82 -5.11 3.00
CA ALA A 14 6.50 -4.94 2.39
C ALA A 14 6.53 -3.98 1.20
N THR A 15 7.30 -2.88 1.30
CA THR A 15 7.51 -1.92 0.20
C THR A 15 8.18 -2.62 -0.99
N ILE A 16 9.26 -3.36 -0.75
CA ILE A 16 9.98 -4.09 -1.81
C ILE A 16 9.09 -5.15 -2.45
N ALA A 17 8.32 -5.90 -1.66
CA ALA A 17 7.38 -6.89 -2.16
C ALA A 17 6.31 -6.27 -3.06
N SER A 18 5.76 -5.12 -2.65
CA SER A 18 4.80 -4.36 -3.44
C SER A 18 5.40 -3.82 -4.75
N LEU A 19 6.64 -3.33 -4.73
CA LEU A 19 7.34 -2.90 -5.94
C LEU A 19 7.56 -4.06 -6.93
N PHE A 20 7.93 -5.24 -6.44
CA PHE A 20 8.04 -6.43 -7.28
C PHE A 20 6.69 -6.84 -7.87
N PHE A 21 5.62 -6.79 -7.08
CA PHE A 21 4.25 -6.99 -7.56
C PHE A 21 3.90 -5.99 -8.66
N GLY A 22 4.13 -4.70 -8.44
CA GLY A 22 3.82 -3.66 -9.41
C GLY A 22 4.62 -3.78 -10.71
N ALA A 23 5.90 -4.16 -10.60
CA ALA A 23 6.75 -4.47 -11.75
C ALA A 23 6.26 -5.69 -12.54
N ALA A 24 5.78 -6.74 -11.86
CA ALA A 24 5.23 -7.94 -12.49
C ALA A 24 3.91 -7.62 -13.22
N VAL A 25 2.98 -6.93 -12.57
CA VAL A 25 1.69 -6.53 -13.18
C VAL A 25 1.92 -5.62 -14.39
N SER A 26 2.87 -4.69 -14.30
CA SER A 26 3.20 -3.77 -15.40
C SER A 26 3.78 -4.49 -16.63
N LYS A 27 4.36 -5.69 -16.48
CA LYS A 27 4.81 -6.51 -17.62
C LYS A 27 3.66 -7.27 -18.27
N ALA A 28 2.61 -7.59 -17.51
CA ALA A 28 1.46 -8.38 -17.98
C ALA A 28 0.38 -7.52 -18.66
N VAL A 29 0.28 -6.23 -18.33
CA VAL A 29 -0.71 -5.31 -18.91
C VAL A 29 -0.10 -4.56 -20.09
N PRO A 30 -0.65 -4.70 -21.32
CA PRO A 30 -0.16 -3.96 -22.49
C PRO A 30 -0.19 -2.45 -22.26
N SER A 31 0.97 -1.81 -22.34
CA SER A 31 1.08 -0.35 -22.20
C SER A 31 0.40 0.33 -23.39
N SER A 32 -0.58 1.19 -23.12
CA SER A 32 -1.17 2.07 -24.13
C SER A 32 -0.26 3.27 -24.37
N GLY A 33 0.85 3.04 -25.10
CA GLY A 33 1.63 4.06 -25.81
C GLY A 33 2.42 5.08 -24.99
N VAL A 34 2.19 5.22 -23.67
CA VAL A 34 2.99 6.08 -22.79
C VAL A 34 3.98 5.23 -22.00
N ALA A 35 4.82 4.49 -22.71
CA ALA A 35 6.02 3.89 -22.12
C ALA A 35 7.08 5.00 -21.97
N GLY A 36 6.79 5.99 -21.12
CA GLY A 36 7.80 6.98 -20.72
C GLY A 36 9.00 6.24 -20.14
N ARG A 37 10.22 6.61 -20.58
CA ARG A 37 11.49 6.09 -20.05
C ARG A 37 11.39 6.09 -18.51
N ARG A 38 11.41 4.91 -17.89
CA ARG A 38 11.47 4.78 -16.43
C ARG A 38 12.81 5.34 -15.97
N SER A 39 12.83 6.63 -15.67
CA SER A 39 14.02 7.27 -15.12
C SER A 39 14.27 6.74 -13.71
N ILE A 40 15.53 6.75 -13.29
CA ILE A 40 15.91 6.42 -11.91
C ILE A 40 15.13 7.30 -10.93
N GLY A 41 14.95 8.58 -11.27
CA GLY A 41 14.14 9.52 -10.48
C GLY A 41 12.69 9.07 -10.31
N PHE A 42 12.05 8.56 -11.37
CA PHE A 42 10.68 8.04 -11.27
C PHE A 42 10.60 6.79 -10.38
N ILE A 43 11.57 5.87 -10.49
CA ILE A 43 11.62 4.66 -9.65
C ILE A 43 11.79 5.06 -8.17
N ALA A 44 12.65 6.04 -7.88
CA ALA A 44 12.81 6.58 -6.53
C ALA A 44 11.49 7.19 -6.01
N THR A 45 10.76 7.93 -6.84
CA THR A 45 9.43 8.45 -6.48
C THR A 45 8.43 7.34 -6.16
N VAL A 46 8.38 6.27 -6.98
CA VAL A 46 7.50 5.12 -6.72
C VAL A 46 7.87 4.44 -5.41
N PHE A 47 9.17 4.20 -5.18
CA PHE A 47 9.65 3.63 -3.91
C PHE A 47 9.23 4.47 -2.71
N LEU A 48 9.43 5.80 -2.75
CA LEU A 48 9.06 6.68 -1.65
C LEU A 48 7.55 6.72 -1.43
N ALA A 49 6.76 6.72 -2.49
CA ALA A 49 5.30 6.69 -2.41
C ALA A 49 4.80 5.38 -1.76
N GLU A 50 5.33 4.23 -2.19
CA GLU A 50 4.98 2.93 -1.63
C GLU A 50 5.46 2.78 -0.20
N PHE A 51 6.68 3.23 0.12
CA PHE A 51 7.22 3.24 1.47
C PHE A 51 6.34 4.04 2.44
N TRP A 52 5.90 5.22 2.01
CA TRP A 52 5.05 6.07 2.82
C TRP A 52 3.66 5.46 3.02
N LEU A 53 3.05 4.94 1.95
CA LEU A 53 1.77 4.23 2.03
C LEU A 53 1.86 3.02 2.97
N CYS A 54 2.95 2.24 2.86
CA CYS A 54 3.22 1.10 3.73
C CYS A 54 3.39 1.52 5.19
N SER A 55 4.04 2.65 5.45
CA SER A 55 4.19 3.22 6.81
C SER A 55 2.86 3.66 7.42
N ILE A 56 1.93 4.20 6.61
CA ILE A 56 0.57 4.52 7.03
C ILE A 56 -0.20 3.25 7.35
N LEU A 57 -0.12 2.25 6.46
CA LEU A 57 -0.78 0.97 6.65
C LEU A 57 -0.28 0.28 7.93
N ALA A 58 1.03 0.23 8.16
CA ALA A 58 1.61 -0.31 9.40
C ALA A 58 1.09 0.42 10.64
N GLY A 59 1.00 1.75 10.60
CA GLY A 59 0.40 2.54 11.68
C GLY A 59 -1.07 2.17 11.93
N ALA A 60 -1.85 2.00 10.86
CA ALA A 60 -3.25 1.57 10.95
C ALA A 60 -3.36 0.18 11.57
N LEU A 61 -2.50 -0.77 11.20
CA LEU A 61 -2.51 -2.13 11.74
C LEU A 61 -2.13 -2.18 13.23
N ILE A 62 -1.23 -1.30 13.68
CA ILE A 62 -0.83 -1.19 15.08
C ILE A 62 -1.95 -0.59 15.93
N LEU A 63 -2.69 0.37 15.39
CA LEU A 63 -3.71 1.13 16.13
C LEU A 63 -5.13 0.55 16.01
N ALA A 64 -5.34 -0.41 15.11
CA ALA A 64 -6.64 -1.01 14.89
C ALA A 64 -7.11 -1.76 16.15
N PRO A 65 -8.30 -1.44 16.69
CA PRO A 65 -8.83 -2.18 17.83
C PRO A 65 -9.11 -3.64 17.43
N PRO A 66 -8.94 -4.61 18.35
CA PRO A 66 -9.11 -6.03 18.05
C PRO A 66 -10.59 -6.44 17.98
N GLU A 67 -11.29 -5.95 16.96
CA GLU A 67 -12.72 -6.22 16.74
C GLU A 67 -12.96 -7.53 15.95
N ALA A 68 -11.92 -8.08 15.32
CA ALA A 68 -11.95 -9.32 14.57
C ALA A 68 -10.58 -10.02 14.62
N GLY A 69 -10.48 -11.21 14.00
CA GLY A 69 -9.22 -11.93 13.87
C GLY A 69 -8.13 -11.08 13.19
N GLU A 70 -6.89 -11.20 13.64
CA GLU A 70 -5.79 -10.32 13.25
C GLU A 70 -5.55 -10.27 11.73
N TRP A 71 -5.75 -11.39 11.03
CA TRP A 71 -5.67 -11.47 9.57
C TRP A 71 -6.79 -10.71 8.88
N THR A 72 -8.02 -10.83 9.40
CA THR A 72 -9.18 -10.09 8.91
C THR A 72 -8.97 -8.59 9.13
N MET A 73 -8.44 -8.19 10.28
CA MET A 73 -8.11 -6.79 10.57
C MET A 73 -7.00 -6.27 9.64
N ALA A 74 -5.97 -7.07 9.38
CA ALA A 74 -4.86 -6.71 8.50
C ALA A 74 -5.30 -6.44 7.06
N LEU A 75 -6.01 -7.41 6.47
CA LEU A 75 -6.50 -7.29 5.10
C LEU A 75 -7.66 -6.29 4.99
N GLY A 76 -8.55 -6.27 5.99
CA GLY A 76 -9.66 -5.32 6.06
C GLY A 76 -9.19 -3.87 6.12
N SER A 77 -8.15 -3.57 6.89
CA SER A 77 -7.56 -2.22 6.95
C SER A 77 -7.02 -1.79 5.58
N ALA A 78 -6.35 -2.69 4.86
CA ALA A 78 -5.87 -2.41 3.51
C ALA A 78 -7.04 -2.13 2.54
N VAL A 79 -8.11 -2.92 2.60
CA VAL A 79 -9.33 -2.74 1.78
C VAL A 79 -9.98 -1.39 2.10
N VAL A 80 -10.17 -1.05 3.38
CA VAL A 80 -10.82 0.19 3.82
C VAL A 80 -10.02 1.42 3.40
N ILE A 81 -8.69 1.40 3.57
CA ILE A 81 -7.83 2.50 3.14
C ILE A 81 -7.84 2.62 1.60
N TRP A 82 -7.78 1.50 0.90
CA TRP A 82 -7.84 1.48 -0.56
C TRP A 82 -9.13 2.11 -1.10
N ILE A 83 -10.30 1.65 -0.62
CA ILE A 83 -11.59 2.15 -1.11
C ILE A 83 -11.88 3.58 -0.62
N GLY A 84 -11.43 3.94 0.58
CA GLY A 84 -11.68 5.25 1.19
C GLY A 84 -10.77 6.37 0.65
N PHE A 85 -9.54 6.05 0.26
CA PHE A 85 -8.56 7.06 -0.16
C PHE A 85 -8.08 6.88 -1.60
N VAL A 86 -7.64 5.69 -1.97
CA VAL A 86 -6.97 5.46 -3.25
C VAL A 86 -7.96 5.48 -4.42
N VAL A 87 -9.09 4.78 -4.29
CA VAL A 87 -10.12 4.74 -5.34
C VAL A 87 -10.66 6.15 -5.66
N PRO A 88 -11.09 6.98 -4.70
CA PRO A 88 -11.56 8.33 -4.99
C PRO A 88 -10.48 9.19 -5.63
N ALA A 89 -9.24 9.15 -5.11
CA ALA A 89 -8.14 9.95 -5.65
C ALA A 89 -7.86 9.61 -7.13
N LEU A 90 -7.85 8.32 -7.48
CA LEU A 90 -7.62 7.88 -8.86
C LEU A 90 -8.83 8.16 -9.76
N VAL A 91 -10.05 7.84 -9.30
CA VAL A 91 -11.28 8.05 -10.08
C VAL A 91 -11.47 9.52 -10.41
N VAL A 92 -11.34 10.42 -9.43
CA VAL A 92 -11.49 11.86 -9.65
C VAL A 92 -10.37 12.40 -10.54
N THR A 93 -9.11 12.08 -10.22
CA THR A 93 -7.96 12.65 -10.95
C THR A 93 -7.89 12.16 -12.39
N LEU A 94 -8.07 10.86 -12.63
CA LEU A 94 -8.02 10.28 -13.97
C LEU A 94 -9.30 10.54 -14.76
N GLY A 95 -10.45 10.58 -14.09
CA GLY A 95 -11.72 10.97 -14.68
C GLY A 95 -11.69 12.41 -15.20
N TYR A 96 -11.16 13.34 -14.41
CA TYR A 96 -10.95 14.74 -14.85
C TYR A 96 -10.03 14.84 -16.07
N ARG A 97 -9.09 13.90 -16.22
CA ARG A 97 -8.17 13.81 -17.38
C ARG A 97 -8.74 13.04 -18.57
N GLY A 98 -10.01 12.63 -18.53
CA GLY A 98 -10.68 11.91 -19.61
C GLY A 98 -10.19 10.46 -19.82
N VAL A 99 -9.58 9.85 -18.81
CA VAL A 99 -9.10 8.46 -18.91
C VAL A 99 -10.31 7.51 -18.93
N PRO A 100 -10.35 6.51 -19.85
CA PRO A 100 -11.46 5.55 -19.91
C PRO A 100 -11.65 4.79 -18.60
N ALA A 101 -12.89 4.57 -18.18
CA ALA A 101 -13.24 3.94 -16.90
C ALA A 101 -12.56 2.57 -16.69
N GLY A 102 -12.43 1.75 -17.74
CA GLY A 102 -11.71 0.47 -17.66
C GLY A 102 -10.23 0.62 -17.29
N ARG A 103 -9.54 1.68 -17.76
CA ARG A 103 -8.15 1.96 -17.36
C ARG A 103 -8.08 2.48 -15.94
N ILE A 104 -9.02 3.32 -15.52
CA ILE A 104 -9.13 3.77 -14.12
C ILE A 104 -9.30 2.55 -13.20
N ALA A 105 -10.20 1.63 -13.54
CA ALA A 105 -10.42 0.40 -12.79
C ALA A 105 -9.14 -0.46 -12.69
N LEU A 106 -8.37 -0.58 -13.77
CA LEU A 106 -7.07 -1.26 -13.74
C LEU A 106 -6.05 -0.57 -12.80
N HIS A 107 -6.00 0.77 -12.78
CA HIS A 107 -5.15 1.50 -11.83
C HIS A 107 -5.60 1.27 -10.38
N CYS A 108 -6.91 1.29 -10.11
CA CYS A 108 -7.46 0.99 -8.81
C CYS A 108 -7.13 -0.46 -8.38
N ALA A 109 -7.29 -1.43 -9.28
CA ALA A 109 -6.99 -2.85 -9.03
C ALA A 109 -5.50 -3.11 -8.79
N HIS A 110 -4.61 -2.41 -9.52
CA HIS A 110 -3.18 -2.46 -9.27
C HIS A 110 -2.84 -2.02 -7.85
N TRP A 111 -3.34 -0.86 -7.41
CA TRP A 111 -3.11 -0.39 -6.05
C TRP A 111 -3.76 -1.28 -5.00
N PHE A 112 -4.92 -1.88 -5.30
CA PHE A 112 -5.55 -2.87 -4.43
C PHE A 112 -4.61 -4.05 -4.16
N GLY A 113 -4.09 -4.66 -5.22
CA GLY A 113 -3.13 -5.77 -5.10
C GLY A 113 -1.86 -5.36 -4.35
N ALA A 114 -1.30 -4.20 -4.64
CA ALA A 114 -0.13 -3.66 -3.94
C ALA A 114 -0.39 -3.55 -2.42
N MET A 115 -1.53 -2.96 -2.03
CA MET A 115 -1.89 -2.82 -0.62
C MET A 115 -2.15 -4.16 0.08
N LEU A 116 -2.75 -5.13 -0.60
CA LEU A 116 -2.91 -6.48 -0.05
C LEU A 116 -1.57 -7.18 0.18
N ILE A 117 -0.62 -7.04 -0.76
CA ILE A 117 0.75 -7.57 -0.58
C ILE A 117 1.45 -6.88 0.59
N MET A 118 1.33 -5.56 0.72
CA MET A 118 1.89 -4.84 1.87
C MET A 118 1.30 -5.36 3.19
N ALA A 119 -0.03 -5.43 3.32
CA ALA A 119 -0.69 -5.92 4.53
C ALA A 119 -0.31 -7.36 4.86
N LEU A 120 -0.24 -8.22 3.85
CA LEU A 120 0.20 -9.61 4.01
C LEU A 120 1.61 -9.67 4.60
N VAL A 121 2.57 -8.94 4.02
CA VAL A 121 3.98 -8.96 4.46
C VAL A 121 4.15 -8.32 5.85
N LEU A 122 3.48 -7.20 6.10
CA LEU A 122 3.50 -6.57 7.43
C LEU A 122 2.94 -7.53 8.50
N LYS A 123 1.85 -8.25 8.18
CA LYS A 123 1.24 -9.18 9.11
C LYS A 123 2.06 -10.46 9.31
N THR A 124 2.70 -10.99 8.26
CA THR A 124 3.54 -12.19 8.38
C THR A 124 4.81 -11.92 9.19
N ILE A 125 5.46 -10.77 8.99
CA ILE A 125 6.68 -10.42 9.75
C ILE A 125 6.33 -9.98 11.17
N GLY A 126 5.19 -9.31 11.34
CA GLY A 126 4.76 -8.75 12.61
C GLY A 126 5.21 -7.30 12.78
N LEU A 127 4.48 -6.59 13.62
CA LEU A 127 4.72 -5.18 13.94
C LEU A 127 4.85 -4.99 15.44
N VAL A 128 5.78 -4.12 15.83
CA VAL A 128 6.01 -3.73 17.22
C VAL A 128 5.28 -2.41 17.49
N PRO A 129 4.32 -2.36 18.43
CA PRO A 129 3.67 -1.12 18.79
C PRO A 129 4.65 -0.14 19.46
N PRO A 130 4.44 1.18 19.33
CA PRO A 130 5.24 2.15 20.07
C PRO A 130 4.92 2.08 21.58
N PRO A 131 5.85 2.52 22.46
CA PRO A 131 5.57 2.61 23.89
C PRO A 131 4.32 3.46 24.17
N GLY A 132 3.41 2.95 25.01
CA GLY A 132 2.17 3.63 25.40
C GLY A 132 1.01 3.47 24.41
N ALA A 133 1.12 2.60 23.41
CA ALA A 133 -0.01 2.22 22.58
C ALA A 133 -1.10 1.50 23.40
N PRO A 134 -2.39 1.63 23.06
CA PRO A 134 -3.46 0.87 23.70
C PRO A 134 -3.15 -0.63 23.69
N GLY A 135 -3.17 -1.28 24.85
CA GLY A 135 -2.81 -2.70 24.99
C GLY A 135 -1.32 -2.99 25.25
N SER A 136 -0.45 -1.99 25.35
CA SER A 136 0.99 -2.18 25.65
C SER A 136 1.31 -2.30 27.16
N GLY A 137 0.33 -2.65 28.00
CA GLY A 137 0.50 -2.80 29.44
C GLY A 137 -0.17 -4.06 29.95
N GLY A 138 0.63 -5.06 30.29
CA GLY A 138 0.19 -6.32 30.91
C GLY A 138 0.23 -7.50 29.96
#